data_AF-A0A560WA54-F1
#
_entry.id   AF-A0A560WA54-F1
#
_cell.length_a   1.000
_cell.length_b   1.000
_cell.length_c   1.000
_cell.angle_alpha   90.00
_cell.angle_beta   90.00
_cell.angle_gamma   90.00
#
_symmetry.space_group_name_H-M   'P 1'
#
loop_
_entity.id
_entity.type
_entity.pdbx_description
1 polymer ?
#
loop_
_entity_poly.entity_id
_entity_poly.type
_entity_poly.pdbx_seq_one_letter_code
_entity_poly.pdbx_strand_id
1 'polypeptide(L)'
;MDHPLPRLRQTVLDAENVRELAEFYRQLLGLVYREEAEPPTKGEDDADWLNLRYPDGSPALAFQQVDRAVSLGGRVLLDRSDDPEEPLFVVADPAGHPFCLFVA
;
A
#
# COMPACT_ATOMS: atom_id res chain seq x y z
N MET A 1 5.78 -37.57 9.66
CA MET A 1 4.52 -36.82 9.74
C MET A 1 4.46 -35.93 8.53
N ASP A 2 3.41 -36.06 7.72
CA ASP A 2 3.21 -35.20 6.55
C ASP A 2 2.69 -33.86 7.07
N HIS A 3 3.52 -32.82 7.04
CA HIS A 3 3.11 -31.48 7.42
C HIS A 3 2.63 -30.75 6.17
N PRO A 4 1.42 -30.15 6.18
CA PRO A 4 0.91 -29.45 5.01
C PRO A 4 1.89 -28.34 4.60
N LEU A 5 2.25 -28.33 3.32
CA LEU A 5 3.10 -27.30 2.76
C LEU A 5 2.34 -25.97 2.66
N PRO A 6 3.03 -24.83 2.85
CA PRO A 6 2.43 -23.52 2.66
C PRO A 6 2.01 -23.32 1.20
N ARG A 7 0.92 -22.56 0.99
CA ARG A 7 0.44 -22.16 -0.34
C ARG A 7 0.59 -20.66 -0.51
N LEU A 8 1.11 -20.24 -1.67
CA LEU A 8 1.07 -18.84 -2.07
C LEU A 8 -0.38 -18.39 -2.17
N ARG A 9 -0.71 -17.29 -1.50
CA ARG A 9 -2.09 -16.81 -1.36
C ARG A 9 -2.45 -15.75 -2.40
N GLN A 10 -1.59 -14.77 -2.63
CA GLN A 10 -1.73 -13.71 -3.65
C GLN A 10 -0.42 -12.92 -3.78
N THR A 11 -0.25 -12.21 -4.89
CA THR A 11 0.84 -11.24 -5.09
C THR A 11 0.42 -9.87 -4.54
N VAL A 12 1.36 -9.18 -3.89
CA VAL A 12 1.16 -7.80 -3.39
C VAL A 12 2.07 -6.87 -4.19
N LEU A 13 1.53 -5.74 -4.62
CA LEU A 13 2.25 -4.69 -5.34
C LEU A 13 2.34 -3.44 -4.47
N ASP A 14 3.56 -2.92 -4.32
CA ASP A 14 3.78 -1.64 -3.67
C ASP A 14 3.31 -0.49 -4.58
N ALA A 15 2.66 0.51 -4.00
CA ALA A 15 2.13 1.67 -4.73
C ALA A 15 2.26 2.96 -3.92
N GLU A 16 2.65 4.05 -4.58
CA GLU A 16 2.55 5.41 -4.00
C GLU A 16 1.11 5.94 -3.98
N ASN A 17 0.22 5.33 -4.77
CA ASN A 17 -1.21 5.55 -4.69
C ASN A 17 -1.89 4.20 -4.93
N VAL A 18 -2.28 3.52 -3.84
CA VAL A 18 -2.89 2.18 -3.94
C VAL A 18 -4.18 2.20 -4.75
N ARG A 19 -4.99 3.25 -4.62
CA ARG A 19 -6.29 3.33 -5.28
C ARG A 19 -6.14 3.42 -6.78
N GLU A 20 -5.27 4.31 -7.24
CA GLU A 20 -5.02 4.53 -8.66
C GLU A 20 -4.48 3.26 -9.33
N LEU A 21 -3.51 2.59 -8.69
CA LEU A 21 -2.94 1.37 -9.23
C LEU A 21 -3.94 0.20 -9.19
N ALA A 22 -4.72 0.07 -8.11
CA ALA A 22 -5.76 -0.94 -8.01
C ALA A 22 -6.83 -0.74 -9.09
N GLU A 23 -7.30 0.49 -9.33
CA GLU A 23 -8.26 0.79 -10.40
C GLU A 23 -7.75 0.39 -11.78
N PHE A 24 -6.47 0.69 -12.06
CA PHE A 24 -5.84 0.29 -13.31
C PHE A 24 -5.93 -1.24 -13.53
N TYR A 25 -5.50 -2.03 -12.55
CA TYR A 25 -5.54 -3.50 -12.65
C TYR A 25 -6.95 -4.06 -12.61
N ARG A 26 -7.87 -3.44 -11.86
CA ARG A 26 -9.28 -3.82 -11.81
C ARG A 26 -9.91 -3.74 -13.20
N GLN A 27 -9.70 -2.62 -13.88
CA GLN A 27 -10.23 -2.39 -15.23
C GLN A 27 -9.51 -3.24 -16.28
N LEU A 28 -8.18 -3.35 -16.20
CA LEU A 28 -7.38 -4.12 -17.15
C LEU A 28 -7.72 -5.62 -17.14
N LEU A 29 -7.93 -6.20 -15.95
CA LEU A 29 -8.06 -7.64 -15.76
C LEU A 29 -9.49 -8.09 -15.43
N GLY A 30 -10.46 -7.17 -15.34
CA GLY A 30 -11.84 -7.48 -14.99
C GLY A 30 -12.01 -8.00 -13.56
N LEU A 31 -11.22 -7.48 -12.63
CA LEU A 31 -11.26 -7.88 -11.22
C LEU A 31 -12.32 -7.08 -10.46
N VAL A 32 -12.63 -7.53 -9.24
CA VAL A 32 -13.57 -6.87 -8.33
C VAL A 32 -12.91 -6.56 -7.00
N TYR A 33 -13.30 -5.46 -6.35
CA TYR A 33 -12.87 -5.23 -4.96
C TYR A 33 -13.49 -6.27 -4.03
N ARG A 34 -12.81 -6.51 -2.91
CA ARG A 34 -13.50 -7.04 -1.73
C ARG A 34 -14.52 -5.99 -1.27
N GLU A 35 -15.70 -6.39 -0.76
CA GLU A 35 -16.76 -5.44 -0.34
C GLU A 35 -16.24 -4.30 0.56
N GLU A 36 -15.31 -4.60 1.46
CA GLU A 36 -14.71 -3.61 2.38
C GLU A 36 -13.63 -2.71 1.74
N ALA A 37 -13.28 -2.95 0.47
CA ALA A 37 -12.23 -2.24 -0.27
C ALA A 37 -12.79 -1.32 -1.38
N GLU A 38 -14.12 -1.25 -1.51
CA GLU A 38 -14.80 -0.27 -2.36
C GLU A 38 -14.51 1.15 -1.85
N PRO A 39 -14.26 2.12 -2.75
CA PRO A 39 -13.95 3.49 -2.36
C PRO A 39 -15.12 4.12 -1.60
N PRO A 40 -14.86 4.96 -0.58
CA PRO A 40 -15.89 5.60 0.20
C PRO A 40 -16.74 6.52 -0.68
N THR A 41 -18.06 6.53 -0.47
CA THR A 41 -18.99 7.43 -1.17
C THR A 41 -18.87 8.89 -0.70
N LYS A 42 -18.24 9.12 0.46
CA LYS A 42 -17.96 10.43 1.05
C LYS A 42 -16.74 10.33 1.97
N GLY A 43 -15.85 11.33 1.90
CA GLY A 43 -14.61 11.37 2.68
C GLY A 43 -13.39 11.18 1.78
N GLU A 44 -12.20 11.28 2.37
CA GLU A 44 -10.95 10.90 1.71
C GLU A 44 -10.82 9.38 1.67
N ASP A 45 -10.12 8.87 0.66
CA ASP A 45 -9.76 7.45 0.56
C ASP A 45 -8.41 7.27 1.24
N ASP A 46 -8.45 6.94 2.52
CA ASP A 46 -7.29 6.71 3.39
C ASP A 46 -6.83 5.25 3.37
N ALA A 47 -7.23 4.48 2.36
CA ALA A 47 -6.82 3.09 2.24
C ALA A 47 -5.29 2.99 2.05
N ASP A 48 -4.66 2.25 2.95
CA ASP A 48 -3.25 1.85 2.86
C ASP A 48 -3.08 0.44 2.27
N TRP A 49 -4.17 -0.33 2.18
CA TRP A 49 -4.19 -1.69 1.68
C TRP A 49 -5.46 -2.00 0.88
N LEU A 50 -5.30 -2.55 -0.32
CA LEU A 50 -6.42 -2.98 -1.16
C LEU A 50 -6.29 -4.40 -1.65
N ASN A 51 -7.42 -5.09 -1.78
CA ASN A 51 -7.49 -6.44 -2.34
C ASN A 51 -8.45 -6.47 -3.52
N LEU A 52 -7.94 -6.96 -4.65
CA LEU A 52 -8.73 -7.35 -5.80
C LEU A 52 -8.88 -8.86 -5.87
N ARG A 53 -10.05 -9.29 -6.32
CA ARG A 53 -10.45 -10.69 -6.48
C ARG A 53 -10.92 -10.94 -7.90
N TYR A 54 -10.84 -12.19 -8.32
CA TYR A 54 -11.61 -12.63 -9.47
C TYR A 54 -13.11 -12.60 -9.14
N PRO A 55 -13.99 -12.52 -10.15
CA PRO A 55 -15.45 -12.54 -9.93
C PRO A 55 -15.97 -13.78 -9.18
N ASP A 56 -15.23 -14.89 -9.20
CA ASP A 56 -15.54 -16.11 -8.42
C ASP A 56 -15.15 -16.00 -6.93
N GLY A 57 -14.65 -14.85 -6.49
CA GLY A 57 -14.21 -14.56 -5.13
C GLY A 57 -12.79 -15.03 -4.83
N SER A 58 -12.13 -15.74 -5.76
CA SER A 58 -10.74 -16.16 -5.56
C SER A 58 -9.77 -14.97 -5.59
N PRO A 59 -8.63 -15.06 -4.89
CA PRO A 59 -7.70 -13.95 -4.78
C PRO A 59 -6.96 -13.65 -6.10
N ALA A 60 -6.77 -12.38 -6.42
CA ALA A 60 -6.00 -11.97 -7.59
C ALA A 60 -4.74 -11.18 -7.17
N LEU A 61 -4.93 -9.91 -6.78
CA LEU A 61 -3.84 -8.99 -6.44
C LEU A 61 -4.17 -8.22 -5.16
N ALA A 62 -3.14 -7.83 -4.43
CA ALA A 62 -3.26 -6.82 -3.40
C ALA A 62 -2.28 -5.67 -3.64
N PHE A 63 -2.58 -4.52 -3.03
CA PHE A 63 -1.84 -3.29 -3.19
C PHE A 63 -1.53 -2.73 -1.82
N GLN A 64 -0.27 -2.39 -1.58
CA GLN A 64 0.21 -1.82 -0.33
C GLN A 64 0.72 -0.40 -0.58
N GLN A 65 0.27 0.53 0.25
CA GLN A 65 0.71 1.91 0.19
C GLN A 65 2.16 1.98 0.69
N VAL A 66 3.02 2.57 -0.12
CA VAL A 66 4.41 2.87 0.25
C VAL A 66 4.68 4.35 0.04
N ASP A 67 5.45 4.93 0.95
CA ASP A 67 5.91 6.30 0.79
C ASP A 67 6.82 6.41 -0.44
N ARG A 68 6.71 7.53 -1.17
CA ARG A 68 7.50 7.80 -2.38
C ARG A 68 9.01 7.79 -2.10
N ALA A 69 9.45 8.30 -0.95
CA ALA A 69 10.88 8.24 -0.63
C ALA A 69 11.33 6.79 -0.45
N VAL A 70 10.50 5.93 0.16
CA VAL A 70 10.79 4.50 0.32
C VAL A 70 10.79 3.79 -1.04
N SER A 71 9.84 4.08 -1.93
CA SER A 71 9.78 3.50 -3.28
C SER A 71 11.05 3.80 -4.10
N LEU A 72 11.66 4.97 -3.86
CA LEU A 72 12.89 5.43 -4.51
C LEU A 72 14.18 4.95 -3.82
N GLY A 73 14.08 4.07 -2.82
CA GLY A 73 15.22 3.49 -2.09
C GLY A 73 15.61 4.21 -0.80
N GLY A 74 14.79 5.16 -0.36
CA GLY A 74 14.93 5.78 0.95
C GLY A 74 14.59 4.82 2.09
N ARG A 75 15.14 5.09 3.28
CA ARG A 75 14.84 4.34 4.50
C ARG A 75 14.34 5.26 5.59
N VAL A 76 13.16 4.96 6.15
CA VAL A 76 12.66 5.66 7.33
C VAL A 76 13.60 5.40 8.51
N LEU A 77 14.18 6.47 9.05
CA LEU A 77 15.02 6.47 10.25
C LEU A 77 14.20 6.77 11.50
N LEU A 78 13.19 7.64 11.37
CA LEU A 78 12.29 8.03 12.45
C LEU A 78 10.91 8.32 11.87
N ASP A 79 9.89 7.79 12.53
CA ASP A 79 8.49 8.08 12.26
C ASP A 79 7.92 8.89 13.43
N ARG A 80 7.49 10.13 13.15
CA ARG A 80 6.75 11.01 14.04
C ARG A 80 5.49 11.55 13.34
N SER A 81 4.90 10.78 12.42
CA SER A 81 3.68 11.23 11.71
C SER A 81 2.51 11.50 12.66
N ASP A 82 2.48 10.82 13.81
CA ASP A 82 1.44 10.95 14.83
C ASP A 82 1.67 12.12 15.81
N ASP A 83 2.75 12.90 15.66
CA ASP A 83 3.03 14.04 16.52
C ASP A 83 2.06 15.19 16.24
N PRO A 84 1.30 15.68 17.24
CA PRO A 84 0.26 16.70 17.02
C PRO A 84 0.80 18.12 16.82
N GLU A 85 2.07 18.39 17.18
CA GLU A 85 2.69 19.71 17.00
C GLU A 85 3.56 19.76 15.74
N GLU A 86 4.25 18.67 15.41
CA GLU A 86 5.18 18.62 14.27
C GLU A 86 5.20 17.23 13.60
N PRO A 87 4.16 16.87 12.83
CA PRO A 87 4.07 15.56 12.19
C PRO A 87 5.09 15.44 11.04
N LEU A 88 6.05 14.53 11.18
CA LEU A 88 7.13 14.33 10.20
C LEU A 88 7.69 12.91 10.15
N PHE A 89 8.35 12.59 9.04
CA PHE A 89 9.27 11.45 8.90
C PHE A 89 10.70 11.95 8.75
N VAL A 90 11.68 11.24 9.34
CA VAL A 90 13.09 11.38 8.98
C VAL A 90 13.48 10.21 8.11
N VAL A 91 13.94 10.48 6.89
CA VAL A 91 14.30 9.46 5.90
C VAL A 91 15.78 9.62 5.53
N ALA A 92 16.48 8.50 5.39
CA ALA A 92 17.79 8.45 4.76
C ALA A 92 17.63 8.25 3.25
N ASP A 93 18.30 9.06 2.43
CA ASP A 93 18.47 8.78 1.01
C ASP A 93 19.27 7.47 0.78
N PRO A 94 19.38 6.96 -0.46
CA PRO A 94 20.16 5.76 -0.74
C PRO A 94 21.66 5.84 -0.36
N ALA A 95 22.23 7.05 -0.24
CA ALA A 95 23.60 7.29 0.21
C ALA A 95 23.72 7.40 1.74
N GLY A 96 22.60 7.44 2.47
CA GLY A 96 22.53 7.52 3.92
C GLY A 96 22.34 8.93 4.49
N HIS A 97 22.12 9.96 3.66
CA HIS A 97 21.91 11.32 4.16
C HIS A 97 20.50 11.50 4.71
N PRO A 98 20.34 11.94 5.97
CA PRO A 98 19.02 12.17 6.56
C PRO A 98 18.38 13.46 6.06
N PHE A 99 17.09 13.43 5.79
CA PHE A 99 16.24 14.60 5.54
C PHE A 99 14.85 14.41 6.15
N CYS A 100 14.15 15.51 6.43
CA CYS A 100 12.79 15.48 6.99
C CYS A 100 11.73 15.63 5.88
N LEU A 101 10.66 14.85 5.98
CA LEU A 101 9.42 15.00 5.22
C LEU A 101 8.31 15.38 6.19
N PHE A 102 7.72 16.56 6.02
CA PHE A 102 6.59 17.00 6.84
C PHE A 102 5.28 16.45 6.26
N VAL A 103 4.41 15.93 7.12
CA VAL A 103 3.08 15.46 6.73
C VAL A 103 2.14 16.67 6.74
N ALA A 104 1.40 16.88 5.65
CA ALA A 104 0.44 17.98 5.49
C ALA A 104 -0.97 17.57 5.92
#